data_AF-A0A6C0JGN6-F1
#
_entry.id   AF-A0A6C0JGN6-F1
#
_cell.length_a   1.000
_cell.length_b   1.000
_cell.length_c   1.000
_cell.angle_alpha   90.00
_cell.angle_beta   90.00
_cell.angle_gamma   90.00
#
_symmetry.space_group_name_H-M   'P 1'
#
loop_
_entity.id
_entity.type
_entity.pdbx_description
1 polymer ?
#
loop_
_entity_poly.entity_id
_entity_poly.type
_entity_poly.pdbx_seq_one_letter_code
_entity_poly.pdbx_strand_id
1 'polypeptide(L)'
;MSYYLLPKTSIIIHKYIDCIEHEETPKPIISNSLSTYLYETKQQLDEREKDWDIFKKYTNPYEYIHSVVPFKKKCVSKHKPLSRSYFKMIEIVNTFNLTFDSRPIKTFHLAEGPGGFIEAIVGLRKCHHDVYIGMTIQDEYNDPNIPGWKKSESFLRQNKNVYIECGVDNTGNILSLENFVYCKETYASSMDLITADGGFDFSVDFNNQEIHIARLLFAQMAFAICMQKRGGSFILKMFDCFMQHSVDLLYILSSFYDKVYIMKPHTSRYANSEKYIVCKGFLFSSCEHFYPFIHRAFEKMTANVNSSSESYINRFISMPIPYCFITKIEEYNAILGQQQIENIHYTISLIENKHKQEKIDNLIKLNVQKCIQWCTKYNVPFQQIIATTNVFINPCLDEEDVY
;
A
#
# COMPACT_ATOMS: atom_id res chain seq x y z
N MET A 1 -4.09 -15.51 -6.16
CA MET A 1 -3.86 -14.47 -5.14
C MET A 1 -3.71 -15.13 -3.80
N SER A 2 -2.71 -14.72 -3.02
CA SER A 2 -2.44 -15.31 -1.71
C SER A 2 -2.74 -14.29 -0.62
N TYR A 3 -3.48 -14.70 0.40
CA TYR A 3 -3.66 -13.95 1.63
C TYR A 3 -3.44 -14.89 2.82
N TYR A 4 -2.98 -14.34 3.93
CA TYR A 4 -2.55 -15.09 5.09
C TYR A 4 -3.21 -14.52 6.34
N LEU A 5 -3.90 -15.36 7.10
CA LEU A 5 -4.52 -14.97 8.36
C LEU A 5 -3.47 -15.01 9.48
N LEU A 6 -3.31 -13.89 10.19
CA LEU A 6 -2.45 -13.83 11.38
C LEU A 6 -3.16 -14.44 12.60
N PRO A 7 -2.41 -15.03 13.55
CA PRO A 7 -2.98 -15.52 14.80
C PRO A 7 -3.67 -14.40 15.57
N LYS A 8 -4.84 -14.71 16.15
CA LYS A 8 -5.53 -13.80 17.06
C LYS A 8 -4.72 -13.65 18.36
N THR A 9 -4.64 -12.43 18.88
CA THR A 9 -3.84 -12.12 20.06
C THR A 9 -4.71 -11.61 21.21
N SER A 10 -4.13 -11.49 22.42
CA SER A 10 -4.88 -11.04 23.60
C SER A 10 -5.21 -9.55 23.51
N ILE A 11 -6.43 -9.18 23.88
CA ILE A 11 -6.95 -7.79 23.82
C ILE A 11 -6.23 -6.86 24.84
N ILE A 12 -5.54 -7.43 25.84
CA ILE A 12 -4.96 -6.70 26.97
C ILE A 12 -3.65 -5.96 26.59
N ILE A 13 -3.11 -6.17 25.38
CA ILE A 13 -1.78 -5.64 25.03
C ILE A 13 -1.71 -4.11 24.94
N HIS A 14 -2.85 -3.42 24.84
CA HIS A 14 -2.91 -1.95 24.76
C HIS A 14 -2.14 -1.24 25.88
N LYS A 15 -2.06 -1.83 27.08
CA LYS A 15 -1.32 -1.28 28.22
C LYS A 15 0.19 -1.20 28.00
N TYR A 16 0.70 -2.03 27.08
CA TYR A 16 2.12 -2.19 26.78
C TYR A 16 2.51 -1.43 25.51
N ILE A 17 1.57 -0.75 24.85
CA ILE A 17 1.89 0.11 23.71
C ILE A 17 2.70 1.31 24.20
N ASP A 18 3.87 1.50 23.60
CA ASP A 18 4.79 2.58 23.89
C ASP A 18 5.73 2.79 22.71
N CYS A 19 6.28 3.98 22.53
CA CYS A 19 7.29 4.22 21.50
C CYS A 19 8.68 4.10 22.13
N ILE A 20 9.50 3.17 21.62
CA ILE A 20 10.87 2.94 22.09
C ILE A 20 11.82 3.19 20.92
N GLU A 21 12.68 4.19 21.10
CA GLU A 21 13.71 4.59 20.14
C GLU A 21 15.11 4.18 20.61
N HIS A 22 16.02 3.95 19.66
CA HIS A 22 17.44 3.76 19.91
C HIS A 22 18.28 4.62 18.96
N GLU A 23 19.54 4.85 19.33
CA GLU A 23 20.52 5.54 18.47
C GLU A 23 21.03 4.63 17.35
N GLU A 24 21.00 3.31 17.55
CA GLU A 24 21.41 2.35 16.53
C GLU A 24 20.32 2.11 15.48
N THR A 25 20.73 1.99 14.22
CA THR A 25 19.86 1.63 13.11
C THR A 25 19.22 0.25 13.35
N PRO A 26 17.88 0.12 13.27
CA PRO A 26 17.19 -1.15 13.45
C PRO A 26 17.65 -2.20 12.43
N LYS A 27 17.79 -3.44 12.90
CA LYS A 27 18.20 -4.57 12.06
C LYS A 27 17.07 -5.59 11.94
N PRO A 28 17.05 -6.42 10.88
CA PRO A 28 16.20 -7.59 10.81
C PRO A 28 16.32 -8.45 12.08
N ILE A 29 15.17 -8.83 12.65
CA ILE A 29 15.07 -9.72 13.81
C ILE A 29 14.49 -11.09 13.45
N ILE A 30 13.83 -11.18 12.28
CA ILE A 30 13.15 -12.38 11.79
C ILE A 30 13.47 -12.57 10.31
N SER A 31 13.41 -13.81 9.82
CA SER A 31 13.67 -14.12 8.41
C SER A 31 15.05 -13.61 7.91
N ASN A 32 16.09 -13.67 8.75
CA ASN A 32 17.40 -13.04 8.50
C ASN A 32 17.98 -13.40 7.13
N SER A 33 18.09 -14.69 6.79
CA SER A 33 18.63 -15.13 5.49
C SER A 33 17.84 -14.55 4.32
N LEU A 34 16.51 -14.55 4.41
CA LEU A 34 15.65 -13.97 3.37
C LEU A 34 15.88 -12.47 3.23
N SER A 35 15.95 -11.73 4.34
CA SER A 35 16.20 -10.29 4.30
C SER A 35 17.56 -9.97 3.65
N THR A 36 18.60 -10.73 3.98
CA THR A 36 19.93 -10.59 3.36
C THR A 36 19.88 -10.80 1.86
N TYR A 37 19.34 -11.94 1.40
CA TYR A 37 19.24 -12.23 -0.03
C TYR A 37 18.38 -11.20 -0.77
N LEU A 38 17.29 -10.73 -0.15
CA LEU A 38 16.43 -9.73 -0.77
C LEU A 38 17.13 -8.37 -0.91
N TYR A 39 17.87 -7.93 0.11
CA TYR A 39 18.63 -6.68 0.04
C TYR A 39 19.75 -6.75 -1.00
N GLU A 40 20.51 -7.85 -1.04
CA GLU A 40 21.52 -8.09 -2.08
C GLU A 40 20.90 -8.09 -3.49
N THR A 41 19.75 -8.74 -3.64
CA THR A 41 19.03 -8.81 -4.93
C THR A 41 18.50 -7.43 -5.35
N LYS A 42 18.02 -6.61 -4.41
CA LYS A 42 17.59 -5.23 -4.69
C LYS A 42 18.77 -4.34 -5.09
N GLN A 43 19.94 -4.50 -4.46
CA GLN A 43 21.14 -3.73 -4.78
C GLN A 43 21.63 -3.96 -6.22
N GLN A 44 21.44 -5.16 -6.78
CA GLN A 44 21.76 -5.44 -8.19
C GLN A 44 20.96 -4.58 -9.19
N LEU A 45 19.86 -3.96 -8.75
CA LEU A 45 19.02 -3.10 -9.57
C LEU A 45 19.63 -1.72 -9.80
N ASP A 46 20.48 -1.24 -8.89
CA ASP A 46 21.07 0.10 -8.94
C ASP A 46 21.93 0.28 -10.21
N GLU A 47 22.64 -0.77 -10.63
CA GLU A 47 23.45 -0.78 -11.85
C GLU A 47 22.61 -0.82 -13.15
N ARG A 48 21.31 -1.13 -13.06
CA ARG A 48 20.44 -1.48 -14.19
C ARG A 48 19.16 -0.64 -14.24
N GLU A 49 19.14 0.52 -13.57
CA GLU A 49 17.94 1.32 -13.32
C GLU A 49 17.10 1.62 -14.58
N LYS A 50 17.74 2.08 -15.66
CA LYS A 50 17.05 2.45 -16.92
C LYS A 50 16.34 1.25 -17.57
N ASP A 51 17.04 0.12 -17.65
CA ASP A 51 16.48 -1.10 -18.24
C ASP A 51 15.43 -1.72 -17.32
N TRP A 52 15.66 -1.69 -16.01
CA TRP A 52 14.72 -2.17 -15.01
C TRP A 52 13.34 -1.52 -15.14
N ASP A 53 13.29 -0.20 -15.36
CA ASP A 53 12.05 0.56 -15.50
C ASP A 53 11.18 0.13 -16.68
N ILE A 54 11.82 -0.37 -17.74
CA ILE A 54 11.17 -0.91 -18.92
C ILE A 54 10.80 -2.38 -18.67
N PHE A 55 11.77 -3.20 -18.25
CA PHE A 55 11.61 -4.65 -18.20
C PHE A 55 10.70 -5.14 -17.08
N LYS A 56 10.62 -4.41 -15.95
CA LYS A 56 9.67 -4.72 -14.87
C LYS A 56 8.21 -4.66 -15.33
N LYS A 57 7.91 -3.91 -16.40
CA LYS A 57 6.57 -3.85 -17.00
C LYS A 57 6.23 -5.12 -17.79
N TYR A 58 7.22 -5.77 -18.40
CA TYR A 58 7.03 -7.03 -19.12
C TYR A 58 6.88 -8.22 -18.18
N THR A 59 7.60 -8.20 -17.06
CA THR A 59 7.57 -9.31 -16.09
C THR A 59 6.44 -9.19 -15.07
N ASN A 60 5.82 -8.02 -14.91
CA ASN A 60 4.64 -7.83 -14.08
C ASN A 60 3.34 -8.27 -14.79
N PRO A 61 2.66 -9.36 -14.36
CA PRO A 61 1.58 -9.93 -15.15
C PRO A 61 0.32 -9.07 -15.30
N TYR A 62 0.15 -8.07 -14.43
CA TYR A 62 -1.03 -7.22 -14.36
C TYR A 62 -0.74 -5.75 -14.68
N GLU A 63 0.46 -5.44 -15.22
CA GLU A 63 0.89 -4.08 -15.51
C GLU A 63 -0.06 -3.33 -16.45
N TYR A 64 -0.59 -4.04 -17.46
CA TYR A 64 -1.37 -3.44 -18.53
C TYR A 64 -2.85 -3.19 -18.20
N ILE A 65 -3.29 -3.46 -16.97
CA ILE A 65 -4.61 -3.01 -16.49
C ILE A 65 -4.69 -1.48 -16.65
N HIS A 66 -3.66 -0.77 -16.20
CA HIS A 66 -3.59 0.68 -16.24
C HIS A 66 -2.53 1.22 -17.23
N SER A 67 -1.37 0.56 -17.33
CA SER A 67 -0.29 1.01 -18.22
C SER A 67 -0.60 0.69 -19.68
N VAL A 68 -0.14 1.54 -20.60
CA VAL A 68 -0.31 1.33 -22.04
C VAL A 68 0.40 0.04 -22.47
N VAL A 69 -0.28 -0.77 -23.28
CA VAL A 69 0.31 -1.98 -23.85
C VAL A 69 1.38 -1.58 -24.89
N PRO A 70 2.59 -2.15 -24.85
CA PRO A 70 3.63 -1.87 -25.84
C PRO A 70 3.12 -2.01 -27.28
N PHE A 71 3.56 -1.10 -28.16
CA PHE A 71 3.13 -1.02 -29.57
C PHE A 71 1.63 -0.78 -29.79
N LYS A 72 0.87 -0.46 -28.73
CA LYS A 72 -0.54 -0.09 -28.79
C LYS A 72 -0.73 1.29 -28.17
N LYS A 73 -1.87 1.93 -28.44
CA LYS A 73 -2.18 3.29 -27.94
C LYS A 73 -2.98 3.31 -26.64
N LYS A 74 -3.31 2.16 -26.05
CA LYS A 74 -4.26 2.05 -24.95
C LYS A 74 -3.89 0.95 -23.95
N CYS A 75 -4.37 1.07 -22.71
CA CYS A 75 -4.32 0.04 -21.67
C CYS A 75 -5.58 -0.86 -21.71
N VAL A 76 -5.61 -1.93 -20.92
CA VAL A 76 -6.73 -2.91 -20.92
C VAL A 76 -7.99 -2.34 -20.29
N SER A 77 -7.87 -1.65 -19.15
CA SER A 77 -9.01 -0.98 -18.50
C SER A 77 -9.51 0.18 -19.37
N LYS A 78 -10.83 0.28 -19.52
CA LYS A 78 -11.49 1.47 -20.06
C LYS A 78 -11.64 2.57 -19.00
N HIS A 79 -11.72 2.18 -17.73
CA HIS A 79 -11.80 3.12 -16.62
C HIS A 79 -10.42 3.74 -16.36
N LYS A 80 -10.38 5.07 -16.27
CA LYS A 80 -9.19 5.87 -15.99
C LYS A 80 -9.33 6.49 -14.60
N PRO A 81 -8.83 5.82 -13.55
CA PRO A 81 -8.97 6.30 -12.19
C PRO A 81 -8.01 7.46 -11.87
N LEU A 82 -8.25 8.13 -10.74
CA LEU A 82 -7.37 9.14 -10.15
C LEU A 82 -5.96 8.60 -9.90
N SER A 83 -5.85 7.33 -9.55
CA SER A 83 -4.58 6.64 -9.37
C SER A 83 -4.72 5.12 -9.57
N ARG A 84 -3.58 4.43 -9.69
CA ARG A 84 -3.53 2.96 -9.77
C ARG A 84 -4.04 2.27 -8.50
N SER A 85 -4.10 2.97 -7.36
CA SER A 85 -4.55 2.39 -6.10
C SER A 85 -6.03 1.99 -6.18
N TYR A 86 -6.83 2.61 -7.05
CA TYR A 86 -8.20 2.20 -7.38
C TYR A 86 -8.32 0.68 -7.60
N PHE A 87 -7.49 0.10 -8.48
CA PHE A 87 -7.60 -1.32 -8.82
C PHE A 87 -7.23 -2.23 -7.65
N LYS A 88 -6.30 -1.80 -6.79
CA LYS A 88 -5.94 -2.53 -5.56
C LYS A 88 -7.12 -2.56 -4.60
N MET A 89 -7.83 -1.44 -4.46
CA MET A 89 -9.00 -1.36 -3.59
C MET A 89 -10.16 -2.22 -4.09
N ILE A 90 -10.43 -2.19 -5.41
CA ILE A 90 -11.41 -3.09 -6.04
C ILE A 90 -11.08 -4.55 -5.71
N GLU A 91 -9.81 -4.94 -5.83
CA GLU A 91 -9.36 -6.30 -5.54
C GLU A 91 -9.50 -6.66 -4.06
N ILE A 92 -9.10 -5.78 -3.14
CA ILE A 92 -9.19 -6.01 -1.68
C ILE A 92 -10.65 -6.17 -1.24
N VAL A 93 -11.55 -5.26 -1.65
CA VAL A 93 -12.97 -5.29 -1.25
C VAL A 93 -13.66 -6.57 -1.69
N ASN A 94 -13.45 -6.97 -2.95
CA ASN A 94 -14.05 -8.17 -3.52
C ASN A 94 -13.45 -9.46 -2.92
N THR A 95 -12.17 -9.45 -2.55
CA THR A 95 -11.52 -10.64 -1.98
C THR A 95 -12.03 -10.94 -0.59
N PHE A 96 -12.06 -9.92 0.26
CA PHE A 96 -12.41 -10.08 1.66
C PHE A 96 -13.90 -9.94 1.91
N ASN A 97 -14.71 -9.77 0.86
CA ASN A 97 -16.12 -9.45 0.94
C ASN A 97 -16.33 -8.38 2.03
N LEU A 98 -15.70 -7.21 1.84
CA LEU A 98 -15.94 -6.05 2.69
C LEU A 98 -17.32 -5.49 2.33
N THR A 99 -18.34 -6.29 2.63
CA THR A 99 -19.74 -6.01 2.34
C THR A 99 -20.22 -4.98 3.32
N PHE A 100 -20.42 -3.77 2.82
CA PHE A 100 -21.19 -2.75 3.50
C PHE A 100 -22.66 -3.09 3.29
N ASP A 101 -23.41 -3.13 4.38
CA ASP A 101 -24.85 -3.28 4.36
C ASP A 101 -25.53 -2.16 3.56
N SER A 102 -26.83 -2.29 3.28
CA SER A 102 -27.58 -1.29 2.51
C SER A 102 -27.74 0.05 3.23
N ARG A 103 -27.33 0.15 4.51
CA ARG A 103 -27.36 1.42 5.24
C ARG A 103 -26.21 2.33 4.79
N PRO A 104 -26.36 3.65 5.01
CA PRO A 104 -25.27 4.59 4.80
C PRO A 104 -24.06 4.26 5.67
N ILE A 105 -22.87 4.38 5.09
CA ILE A 105 -21.59 4.17 5.79
C ILE A 105 -20.80 5.47 5.91
N LYS A 106 -19.89 5.52 6.89
CA LYS A 106 -18.84 6.54 6.97
C LYS A 106 -17.48 5.91 6.76
N THR A 107 -16.65 6.49 5.89
CA THR A 107 -15.28 6.02 5.67
C THR A 107 -14.26 7.13 5.84
N PHE A 108 -13.05 6.76 6.26
CA PHE A 108 -11.93 7.67 6.44
C PHE A 108 -10.68 7.15 5.73
N HIS A 109 -10.00 8.01 4.98
CA HIS A 109 -8.92 7.67 4.05
C HIS A 109 -7.66 8.46 4.39
N LEU A 110 -6.68 7.82 5.02
CA LEU A 110 -5.48 8.42 5.60
C LEU A 110 -4.30 8.42 4.62
N ALA A 111 -3.73 9.60 4.37
CA ALA A 111 -2.58 9.82 3.48
C ALA A 111 -2.78 9.25 2.06
N GLU A 112 -3.99 9.39 1.51
CA GLU A 112 -4.38 8.74 0.25
C GLU A 112 -4.51 9.68 -0.95
N GLY A 113 -3.95 10.90 -0.92
CA GLY A 113 -3.95 11.79 -2.08
C GLY A 113 -3.38 11.07 -3.33
N PRO A 114 -4.06 11.07 -4.49
CA PRO A 114 -5.24 11.86 -4.89
C PRO A 114 -6.62 11.21 -4.63
N GLY A 115 -6.71 10.05 -3.99
CA GLY A 115 -7.98 9.44 -3.57
C GLY A 115 -8.47 8.27 -4.43
N GLY A 116 -7.56 7.49 -5.03
CA GLY A 116 -7.94 6.32 -5.84
C GLY A 116 -8.73 5.25 -5.07
N PHE A 117 -8.47 5.09 -3.76
CA PHE A 117 -9.27 4.21 -2.88
C PHE A 117 -10.66 4.78 -2.64
N ILE A 118 -10.78 6.09 -2.42
CA ILE A 118 -12.07 6.79 -2.28
C ILE A 118 -12.92 6.58 -3.53
N GLU A 119 -12.33 6.83 -4.70
CA GLU A 119 -12.99 6.62 -6.00
C GLU A 119 -13.50 5.18 -6.17
N ALA A 120 -12.70 4.19 -5.78
CA ALA A 120 -13.10 2.78 -5.83
C ALA A 120 -14.30 2.48 -4.93
N ILE A 121 -14.29 2.98 -3.68
CA ILE A 121 -15.43 2.76 -2.77
C ILE A 121 -16.68 3.47 -3.28
N VAL A 122 -16.58 4.74 -3.70
CA VAL A 122 -17.70 5.48 -4.30
C VAL A 122 -18.30 4.71 -5.47
N GLY A 123 -17.46 4.20 -6.37
CA GLY A 123 -17.88 3.44 -7.55
C GLY A 123 -18.51 2.07 -7.22
N LEU A 124 -18.08 1.42 -6.15
CA LEU A 124 -18.64 0.15 -5.68
C LEU A 124 -19.96 0.34 -4.93
N ARG A 125 -20.05 1.36 -4.08
CA ARG A 125 -21.21 1.65 -3.23
C ARG A 125 -22.36 2.31 -3.97
N LYS A 126 -22.04 3.27 -4.85
CA LYS A 126 -23.03 4.08 -5.61
C LYS A 126 -24.16 4.64 -4.72
N CYS A 127 -23.83 5.02 -3.49
CA CYS A 127 -24.77 5.54 -2.50
C CYS A 127 -24.40 6.99 -2.15
N HIS A 128 -25.33 7.92 -2.40
CA HIS A 128 -25.14 9.35 -2.12
C HIS A 128 -25.28 9.72 -0.64
N HIS A 129 -25.82 8.82 0.18
CA HIS A 129 -25.94 9.02 1.63
C HIS A 129 -24.69 8.58 2.40
N ASP A 130 -23.79 7.83 1.75
CA ASP A 130 -22.50 7.49 2.34
C ASP A 130 -21.66 8.77 2.49
N VAL A 131 -20.77 8.78 3.49
CA VAL A 131 -19.86 9.90 3.75
C VAL A 131 -18.43 9.39 3.62
N TYR A 132 -17.65 10.01 2.73
CA TYR A 132 -16.26 9.65 2.50
C TYR A 132 -15.35 10.80 2.91
N ILE A 133 -14.41 10.57 3.82
CA ILE A 133 -13.51 11.62 4.31
C ILE A 133 -12.08 11.26 3.91
N GLY A 134 -11.40 12.15 3.20
CA GLY A 134 -10.00 12.00 2.82
C GLY A 134 -9.11 13.01 3.55
N MET A 135 -8.01 12.53 4.11
CA MET A 135 -6.98 13.37 4.73
C MET A 135 -5.63 13.04 4.10
N THR A 136 -4.92 14.06 3.61
CA THR A 136 -3.57 13.93 3.05
C THR A 136 -2.83 15.24 3.28
N ILE A 137 -1.50 15.19 3.27
CA ILE A 137 -0.67 16.39 3.41
C ILE A 137 -1.03 17.41 2.32
N GLN A 138 -1.15 18.68 2.69
CA GLN A 138 -1.35 19.78 1.77
C GLN A 138 0.02 20.25 1.28
N ASP A 139 0.18 20.22 -0.03
CA ASP A 139 1.40 20.66 -0.69
C ASP A 139 1.37 22.20 -0.84
N GLU A 140 1.96 22.90 0.14
CA GLU A 140 2.08 24.36 0.14
C GLU A 140 3.04 24.88 -0.95
N TYR A 141 3.98 24.05 -1.40
CA TYR A 141 5.09 24.45 -2.28
C TYR A 141 4.91 24.06 -3.75
N ASN A 142 3.77 23.47 -4.10
CA ASN A 142 3.51 22.92 -5.43
C ASN A 142 4.53 21.86 -5.89
N ASP A 143 5.10 21.09 -4.96
CA ASP A 143 5.99 19.98 -5.29
C ASP A 143 5.19 18.86 -6.01
N PRO A 144 5.50 18.54 -7.28
CA PRO A 144 4.81 17.48 -8.02
C PRO A 144 4.97 16.09 -7.41
N ASN A 145 5.95 15.89 -6.52
CA ASN A 145 6.22 14.61 -5.85
C ASN A 145 5.32 14.40 -4.62
N ILE A 146 4.72 15.46 -4.07
CA ILE A 146 3.83 15.35 -2.92
C ILE A 146 2.41 14.98 -3.40
N PRO A 147 1.87 13.81 -3.01
CA PRO A 147 0.54 13.41 -3.41
C PRO A 147 -0.53 14.30 -2.75
N GLY A 148 -1.29 15.03 -3.56
CA GLY A 148 -2.36 15.92 -3.10
C GLY A 148 -3.66 15.78 -3.90
N TRP A 149 -4.64 16.64 -3.62
CA TRP A 149 -5.98 16.59 -4.21
C TRP A 149 -6.12 17.28 -5.57
N LYS A 150 -5.02 17.80 -6.14
CA LYS A 150 -5.01 18.55 -7.41
C LYS A 150 -5.63 17.78 -8.57
N LYS A 151 -5.38 16.46 -8.64
CA LYS A 151 -5.92 15.58 -9.69
C LYS A 151 -7.40 15.21 -9.46
N SER A 152 -7.97 15.58 -8.32
CA SER A 152 -9.27 15.09 -7.83
C SER A 152 -10.39 16.11 -7.98
N GLU A 153 -10.12 17.31 -8.50
CA GLU A 153 -11.10 18.41 -8.55
C GLU A 153 -12.40 18.01 -9.26
N SER A 154 -12.30 17.38 -10.44
CA SER A 154 -13.49 16.91 -11.18
C SER A 154 -14.26 15.84 -10.40
N PHE A 155 -13.55 14.93 -9.75
CA PHE A 155 -14.14 13.86 -8.93
C PHE A 155 -14.87 14.43 -7.71
N LEU A 156 -14.27 15.39 -7.00
CA LEU A 156 -14.88 16.04 -5.83
C LEU A 156 -16.12 16.85 -6.22
N ARG A 157 -16.11 17.56 -7.36
CA ARG A 157 -17.28 18.28 -7.88
C ARG A 157 -18.45 17.35 -8.20
N GLN A 158 -18.16 16.14 -8.70
CA GLN A 158 -19.17 15.13 -9.04
C GLN A 158 -19.70 14.38 -7.81
N ASN A 159 -18.90 14.26 -6.75
CA ASN A 159 -19.23 13.48 -5.55
C ASN A 159 -19.23 14.38 -4.31
N LYS A 160 -20.35 15.10 -4.10
CA LYS A 160 -20.52 16.08 -3.01
C LYS A 160 -20.48 15.49 -1.59
N ASN A 161 -20.55 14.16 -1.49
CA ASN A 161 -20.45 13.41 -0.24
C ASN A 161 -19.01 12.92 0.04
N VAL A 162 -18.03 13.39 -0.74
CA VAL A 162 -16.61 13.25 -0.46
C VAL A 162 -16.09 14.56 0.13
N TYR A 163 -15.53 14.48 1.33
CA TYR A 163 -15.02 15.61 2.11
C TYR A 163 -13.51 15.49 2.28
N ILE A 164 -12.82 16.63 2.26
CA ILE A 164 -11.39 16.70 2.56
C ILE A 164 -11.22 17.23 3.97
N GLU A 165 -10.53 16.48 4.81
CA GLU A 165 -10.14 16.85 6.17
C GLU A 165 -8.68 17.33 6.15
N CYS A 166 -8.45 18.52 6.69
CA CYS A 166 -7.13 19.14 6.75
C CYS A 166 -6.57 19.17 8.18
N GLY A 167 -7.33 18.69 9.17
CA GLY A 167 -6.94 18.77 10.57
C GLY A 167 -7.04 20.18 11.13
N VAL A 168 -6.70 20.33 12.40
CA VAL A 168 -6.79 21.62 13.12
C VAL A 168 -5.74 22.62 12.65
N ASP A 169 -4.59 22.13 12.18
CA ASP A 169 -3.50 22.97 11.65
C ASP A 169 -3.63 23.27 10.15
N ASN A 170 -4.66 22.73 9.49
CA ASN A 170 -4.93 22.82 8.05
C ASN A 170 -3.87 22.18 7.13
N THR A 171 -2.89 21.45 7.67
CA THR A 171 -1.82 20.84 6.87
C THR A 171 -2.18 19.45 6.35
N GLY A 172 -3.17 18.79 6.94
CA GLY A 172 -3.47 17.38 6.68
C GLY A 172 -2.35 16.41 7.09
N ASN A 173 -1.36 16.88 7.86
CA ASN A 173 -0.24 16.07 8.32
C ASN A 173 -0.69 15.11 9.43
N ILE A 174 -0.71 13.82 9.10
CA ILE A 174 -1.07 12.76 10.06
C ILE A 174 0.03 12.46 11.08
N LEU A 175 1.20 13.10 10.99
CA LEU A 175 2.25 13.04 12.01
C LEU A 175 2.13 14.19 13.04
N SER A 176 1.18 15.12 12.89
CA SER A 176 0.89 16.13 13.92
C SER A 176 0.09 15.49 15.07
N LEU A 177 0.53 15.73 16.30
CA LEU A 177 -0.17 15.28 17.51
C LEU A 177 -1.51 16.02 17.65
N GLU A 178 -1.55 17.31 17.31
CA GLU A 178 -2.74 18.15 17.36
C GLU A 178 -3.81 17.64 16.39
N ASN A 179 -3.40 17.27 15.17
CA ASN A 179 -4.29 16.67 14.18
C ASN A 179 -4.81 15.30 14.63
N PHE A 180 -3.98 14.51 15.31
CA PHE A 180 -4.39 13.22 15.88
C PHE A 180 -5.47 13.41 16.97
N VAL A 181 -5.25 14.33 17.90
CA VAL A 181 -6.21 14.65 18.97
C VAL A 181 -7.53 15.16 18.37
N TYR A 182 -7.46 16.11 17.45
CA TYR A 182 -8.64 16.66 16.76
C TYR A 182 -9.45 15.59 16.03
N CYS A 183 -8.79 14.71 15.27
CA CYS A 183 -9.47 13.64 14.55
C CYS A 183 -10.10 12.62 15.50
N LYS A 184 -9.43 12.31 16.63
CA LYS A 184 -10.04 11.48 17.68
C LYS A 184 -11.31 12.12 18.22
N GLU A 185 -11.29 13.40 18.57
CA GLU A 185 -12.45 14.09 19.14
C GLU A 185 -13.62 14.17 18.15
N THR A 186 -13.31 14.39 16.87
CA THR A 186 -14.33 14.58 15.82
C THR A 186 -14.93 13.26 15.34
N TYR A 187 -14.12 12.20 15.24
CA TYR A 187 -14.48 10.98 14.50
C TYR A 187 -14.45 9.69 15.33
N ALA A 188 -14.16 9.74 16.64
CA ALA A 188 -14.07 8.55 17.48
C ALA A 188 -15.24 7.58 17.29
N SER A 189 -14.90 6.29 17.14
CA SER A 189 -15.87 5.18 17.11
C SER A 189 -16.97 5.27 16.05
N SER A 190 -16.74 6.01 14.95
CA SER A 190 -17.79 6.35 13.98
C SER A 190 -17.57 5.80 12.57
N MET A 191 -16.35 5.39 12.22
CA MET A 191 -15.99 4.98 10.86
C MET A 191 -16.22 3.48 10.64
N ASP A 192 -17.01 3.12 9.62
CA ASP A 192 -17.29 1.73 9.23
C ASP A 192 -16.09 1.12 8.47
N LEU A 193 -15.40 1.92 7.64
CA LEU A 193 -14.16 1.55 6.95
C LEU A 193 -13.11 2.65 7.14
N ILE A 194 -11.89 2.26 7.50
CA ILE A 194 -10.73 3.14 7.42
C ILE A 194 -9.73 2.54 6.45
N THR A 195 -9.11 3.36 5.60
CA THR A 195 -8.01 2.92 4.75
C THR A 195 -6.82 3.85 4.91
N ALA A 196 -5.63 3.31 4.69
CA ALA A 196 -4.39 4.05 4.78
C ALA A 196 -3.39 3.52 3.72
N ASP A 197 -3.15 4.31 2.67
CA ASP A 197 -2.27 3.98 1.53
C ASP A 197 -1.02 4.88 1.49
N GLY A 198 -0.70 5.51 2.62
CA GLY A 198 0.41 6.44 2.76
C GLY A 198 1.78 5.80 2.53
N GLY A 199 2.66 6.54 1.86
CA GLY A 199 4.06 6.17 1.64
C GLY A 199 4.88 7.37 1.22
N PHE A 200 6.18 7.36 1.48
CA PHE A 200 7.12 8.34 0.95
C PHE A 200 7.69 7.88 -0.40
N ASP A 201 8.25 8.81 -1.17
CA ASP A 201 9.03 8.43 -2.35
C ASP A 201 10.39 7.88 -1.88
N PHE A 202 10.54 6.56 -2.01
CA PHE A 202 11.76 5.83 -1.63
C PHE A 202 12.57 5.42 -2.86
N SER A 203 12.43 6.11 -3.99
CA SER A 203 13.14 5.79 -5.24
C SER A 203 14.66 5.68 -5.08
N VAL A 204 15.24 6.31 -4.05
CA VAL A 204 16.68 6.33 -3.78
C VAL A 204 17.12 5.33 -2.69
N ASP A 205 16.22 4.89 -1.81
CA ASP A 205 16.60 4.01 -0.67
C ASP A 205 15.50 2.98 -0.34
N PHE A 206 15.43 1.94 -1.18
CA PHE A 206 14.50 0.84 -0.97
C PHE A 206 14.86 -0.07 0.20
N ASN A 207 16.12 -0.08 0.65
CA ASN A 207 16.60 -0.97 1.70
C ASN A 207 16.26 -0.42 3.10
N ASN A 208 16.32 0.91 3.29
CA ASN A 208 15.93 1.55 4.55
C ASN A 208 14.44 1.96 4.59
N GLN A 209 13.65 1.60 3.58
CA GLN A 209 12.22 1.88 3.51
C GLN A 209 11.46 1.44 4.78
N GLU A 210 11.77 0.27 5.33
CA GLU A 210 11.11 -0.26 6.54
C GLU A 210 11.39 0.61 7.79
N ILE A 211 12.58 1.22 7.86
CA ILE A 211 12.99 2.11 8.96
C ILE A 211 12.25 3.45 8.84
N HIS A 212 12.32 4.08 7.67
CA HIS A 212 11.79 5.43 7.47
C HIS A 212 10.27 5.50 7.52
N ILE A 213 9.56 4.43 7.14
CA ILE A 213 8.09 4.41 7.15
C ILE A 213 7.49 4.15 8.54
N ALA A 214 8.30 3.72 9.52
CA ALA A 214 7.81 3.25 10.83
C ALA A 214 6.86 4.26 11.52
N ARG A 215 7.25 5.55 11.54
CA ARG A 215 6.43 6.62 12.14
C ARG A 215 5.09 6.80 11.42
N LEU A 216 5.10 6.77 10.09
CA LEU A 216 3.88 6.90 9.27
C LEU A 216 2.95 5.71 9.44
N LEU A 217 3.46 4.48 9.54
CA LEU A 217 2.63 3.29 9.77
C LEU A 217 1.97 3.33 11.15
N PHE A 218 2.72 3.70 12.19
CA PHE A 218 2.16 3.84 13.53
C PHE A 218 1.09 4.93 13.59
N ALA A 219 1.33 6.09 12.97
CA ALA A 219 0.35 7.16 12.89
C ALA A 219 -0.94 6.71 12.19
N GLN A 220 -0.84 6.08 11.00
CA GLN A 220 -1.99 5.54 10.28
C GLN A 220 -2.78 4.53 11.13
N MET A 221 -2.09 3.64 11.85
CA MET A 221 -2.71 2.70 12.78
C MET A 221 -3.40 3.42 13.96
N ALA A 222 -2.74 4.39 14.59
CA ALA A 222 -3.23 5.13 15.75
C ALA A 222 -4.52 5.90 15.42
N PHE A 223 -4.54 6.62 14.30
CA PHE A 223 -5.74 7.27 13.77
C PHE A 223 -6.84 6.24 13.54
N ALA A 224 -6.52 5.13 12.85
CA ALA A 224 -7.50 4.11 12.53
C ALA A 224 -8.16 3.53 13.79
N ILE A 225 -7.39 3.00 14.73
CA ILE A 225 -7.97 2.36 15.93
C ILE A 225 -8.75 3.33 16.82
N CYS A 226 -8.44 4.63 16.81
CA CYS A 226 -9.16 5.62 17.61
C CYS A 226 -10.48 6.06 16.96
N MET A 227 -10.55 6.09 15.62
CA MET A 227 -11.75 6.49 14.86
C MET A 227 -12.66 5.32 14.47
N GLN A 228 -12.15 4.09 14.52
CA GLN A 228 -12.86 2.90 14.05
C GLN A 228 -14.09 2.57 14.90
N LYS A 229 -15.23 2.40 14.24
CA LYS A 229 -16.46 1.88 14.85
C LYS A 229 -16.32 0.39 15.17
N ARG A 230 -16.97 -0.09 16.24
CA ARG A 230 -17.07 -1.52 16.55
C ARG A 230 -17.56 -2.32 15.35
N GLY A 231 -16.88 -3.42 15.05
CA GLY A 231 -17.15 -4.28 13.90
C GLY A 231 -16.63 -3.73 12.57
N GLY A 232 -16.08 -2.51 12.54
CA GLY A 232 -15.53 -1.89 11.35
C GLY A 232 -14.27 -2.59 10.83
N SER A 233 -13.84 -2.18 9.63
CA SER A 233 -12.67 -2.74 8.95
C SER A 233 -11.60 -1.66 8.70
N PHE A 234 -10.34 -2.08 8.72
CA PHE A 234 -9.19 -1.21 8.46
C PHE A 234 -8.26 -1.85 7.42
N ILE A 235 -7.83 -1.07 6.43
CA ILE A 235 -6.84 -1.50 5.43
C ILE A 235 -5.61 -0.62 5.54
N LEU A 236 -4.45 -1.21 5.80
CA LEU A 236 -3.17 -0.51 5.92
C LEU A 236 -2.19 -1.02 4.88
N LYS A 237 -1.62 -0.12 4.08
CA LYS A 237 -0.44 -0.42 3.27
C LYS A 237 0.77 -0.60 4.17
N MET A 238 1.54 -1.65 3.91
CA MET A 238 2.81 -1.94 4.57
C MET A 238 3.87 -2.35 3.54
N PHE A 239 5.14 -2.29 3.92
CA PHE A 239 6.27 -2.69 3.08
C PHE A 239 6.90 -3.96 3.63
N ASP A 240 8.23 -4.09 3.69
CA ASP A 240 8.90 -5.22 4.34
C ASP A 240 8.50 -5.38 5.82
N CYS A 241 8.71 -6.56 6.38
CA CYS A 241 8.39 -6.87 7.78
C CYS A 241 9.47 -7.79 8.34
N PHE A 242 10.66 -7.25 8.52
CA PHE A 242 11.80 -7.96 9.09
C PHE A 242 12.21 -7.38 10.45
N MET A 243 11.85 -6.13 10.73
CA MET A 243 12.25 -5.38 11.91
C MET A 243 11.18 -5.40 13.01
N GLN A 244 11.61 -5.18 14.24
CA GLN A 244 10.77 -5.35 15.43
C GLN A 244 9.55 -4.41 15.44
N HIS A 245 9.68 -3.15 15.02
CA HIS A 245 8.56 -2.21 14.95
C HIS A 245 7.47 -2.65 13.98
N SER A 246 7.81 -3.24 12.85
CA SER A 246 6.84 -3.78 11.89
C SER A 246 6.06 -4.97 12.47
N VAL A 247 6.77 -5.88 13.17
CA VAL A 247 6.16 -7.03 13.85
C VAL A 247 5.23 -6.55 14.98
N ASP A 248 5.67 -5.55 15.74
CA ASP A 248 4.88 -4.92 16.81
C ASP A 248 3.56 -4.35 16.25
N LEU A 249 3.58 -3.63 15.13
CA LEU A 249 2.37 -3.09 14.49
C LEU A 249 1.37 -4.19 14.12
N LEU A 250 1.83 -5.28 13.50
CA LEU A 250 0.97 -6.42 13.15
C LEU A 250 0.38 -7.09 14.39
N TYR A 251 1.16 -7.20 15.47
CA TYR A 251 0.73 -7.78 16.72
C TYR A 251 -0.31 -6.91 17.42
N ILE A 252 -0.12 -5.58 17.40
CA ILE A 252 -1.12 -4.60 17.85
C ILE A 252 -2.40 -4.79 17.06
N LEU A 253 -2.38 -4.71 15.73
CA LEU A 253 -3.58 -4.88 14.90
C LEU A 253 -4.32 -6.20 15.20
N SER A 254 -3.58 -7.30 15.39
CA SER A 254 -4.17 -8.62 15.70
C SER A 254 -4.86 -8.70 17.07
N SER A 255 -4.63 -7.72 17.95
CA SER A 255 -5.32 -7.58 19.25
C SER A 255 -6.54 -6.66 19.21
N PHE A 256 -6.64 -5.80 18.19
CA PHE A 256 -7.71 -4.82 18.05
C PHE A 256 -8.83 -5.27 17.09
N TYR A 257 -8.57 -6.28 16.26
CA TYR A 257 -9.52 -6.78 15.26
C TYR A 257 -9.71 -8.29 15.38
N ASP A 258 -10.91 -8.77 15.01
CA ASP A 258 -11.22 -10.21 15.06
C ASP A 258 -10.37 -11.03 14.08
N LYS A 259 -10.12 -10.50 12.88
CA LYS A 259 -9.30 -11.15 11.86
C LYS A 259 -8.38 -10.14 11.20
N VAL A 260 -7.10 -10.48 11.08
CA VAL A 260 -6.09 -9.67 10.41
C VAL A 260 -5.41 -10.49 9.35
N TYR A 261 -5.45 -10.01 8.11
CA TYR A 261 -4.87 -10.69 6.96
C TYR A 261 -3.72 -9.90 6.37
N ILE A 262 -2.68 -10.59 5.90
CA ILE A 262 -1.68 -10.02 5.01
C ILE A 262 -2.03 -10.43 3.57
N MET A 263 -2.13 -9.47 2.66
CA MET A 263 -2.43 -9.70 1.25
C MET A 263 -1.53 -8.86 0.35
N LYS A 264 -1.08 -9.46 -0.75
CA LYS A 264 -0.49 -8.74 -1.88
C LYS A 264 -1.44 -8.84 -3.09
N PRO A 265 -2.20 -7.78 -3.41
CA PRO A 265 -3.08 -7.76 -4.57
C PRO A 265 -2.29 -8.03 -5.85
N HIS A 266 -2.90 -8.67 -6.85
CA HIS A 266 -2.28 -8.88 -8.17
C HIS A 266 -1.93 -7.56 -8.87
N THR A 267 -2.68 -6.50 -8.55
CA THR A 267 -2.47 -5.13 -9.01
C THR A 267 -1.30 -4.40 -8.32
N SER A 268 -0.67 -5.00 -7.31
CA SER A 268 0.62 -4.57 -6.77
C SER A 268 1.76 -5.36 -7.41
N ARG A 269 2.84 -4.67 -7.82
CA ARG A 269 3.96 -5.29 -8.56
C ARG A 269 4.66 -6.35 -7.72
N TYR A 270 5.00 -7.49 -8.30
CA TYR A 270 5.64 -8.58 -7.55
C TYR A 270 7.06 -8.26 -7.08
N ALA A 271 7.82 -7.47 -7.83
CA ALA A 271 9.16 -7.06 -7.42
C ALA A 271 9.20 -6.05 -6.25
N ASN A 272 8.07 -5.43 -5.87
CA ASN A 272 8.04 -4.47 -4.77
C ASN A 272 7.66 -5.14 -3.43
N SER A 273 8.02 -4.48 -2.34
CA SER A 273 7.70 -4.93 -0.98
C SER A 273 6.29 -4.53 -0.51
N GLU A 274 5.53 -3.81 -1.35
CA GLU A 274 4.20 -3.32 -1.01
C GLU A 274 3.22 -4.48 -0.80
N LYS A 275 2.52 -4.42 0.33
CA LYS A 275 1.47 -5.35 0.76
C LYS A 275 0.41 -4.59 1.56
N TYR A 276 -0.72 -5.24 1.81
CA TYR A 276 -1.84 -4.67 2.54
C TYR A 276 -2.22 -5.56 3.71
N ILE A 277 -2.39 -4.94 4.86
CA ILE A 277 -2.95 -5.53 6.06
C ILE A 277 -4.44 -5.25 6.08
N VAL A 278 -5.26 -6.29 6.04
CA VAL A 278 -6.72 -6.18 6.02
C VAL A 278 -7.26 -6.66 7.35
N CYS A 279 -7.70 -5.71 8.17
CA CYS A 279 -8.24 -5.93 9.49
C CYS A 279 -9.77 -5.91 9.43
N LYS A 280 -10.43 -6.90 10.03
CA LYS A 280 -11.88 -7.05 10.04
C LYS A 280 -12.42 -7.22 11.45
N GLY A 281 -13.52 -6.55 11.75
CA GLY A 281 -14.26 -6.73 12.99
C GLY A 281 -13.54 -6.10 14.18
N PHE A 282 -13.42 -4.77 14.18
CA PHE A 282 -12.87 -4.02 15.30
C PHE A 282 -13.56 -4.38 16.63
N LEU A 283 -12.79 -4.70 17.66
CA LEU A 283 -13.31 -5.35 18.87
C LEU A 283 -13.93 -4.38 19.87
N PHE A 284 -13.49 -3.13 19.88
CA PHE A 284 -13.87 -2.15 20.90
C PHE A 284 -15.05 -1.28 20.49
N SER A 285 -15.87 -0.89 21.46
CA SER A 285 -16.96 0.07 21.27
C SER A 285 -16.54 1.53 21.39
N SER A 286 -15.40 1.78 22.04
CA SER A 286 -14.87 3.11 22.31
C SER A 286 -13.35 3.05 22.49
N CYS A 287 -12.67 4.14 22.16
CA CYS A 287 -11.22 4.26 22.29
C CYS A 287 -10.73 4.68 23.68
N GLU A 288 -11.61 5.13 24.58
CA GLU A 288 -11.23 5.72 25.88
C GLU A 288 -10.31 4.83 26.73
N HIS A 289 -10.46 3.50 26.66
CA HIS A 289 -9.66 2.56 27.45
C HIS A 289 -8.21 2.42 27.00
N PHE A 290 -7.94 2.57 25.69
CA PHE A 290 -6.61 2.40 25.12
C PHE A 290 -5.98 3.71 24.63
N TYR A 291 -6.79 4.76 24.42
CA TYR A 291 -6.36 6.05 23.93
C TYR A 291 -5.20 6.66 24.72
N PRO A 292 -5.17 6.66 26.08
CA PRO A 292 -4.05 7.21 26.82
C PRO A 292 -2.69 6.56 26.48
N PHE A 293 -2.67 5.27 26.18
CA PHE A 293 -1.46 4.54 25.81
C PHE A 293 -1.03 4.88 24.37
N ILE A 294 -1.99 4.94 23.44
CA ILE A 294 -1.73 5.34 22.05
C ILE A 294 -1.23 6.79 22.00
N HIS A 295 -1.90 7.70 22.72
CA HIS A 295 -1.53 9.11 22.80
C HIS A 295 -0.11 9.29 23.33
N ARG A 296 0.23 8.65 24.46
CA ARG A 296 1.59 8.71 25.01
C ARG A 296 2.64 8.20 24.02
N ALA A 297 2.36 7.07 23.35
CA ALA A 297 3.28 6.53 22.35
C ALA A 297 3.43 7.47 21.14
N PHE A 298 2.34 8.07 20.68
CA PHE A 298 2.33 9.03 19.59
C PHE A 298 3.13 10.30 19.96
N GLU A 299 2.87 10.86 21.14
CA GLU A 299 3.58 12.03 21.66
C GLU A 299 5.09 11.79 21.74
N LYS A 300 5.52 10.64 22.28
CA LYS A 300 6.95 10.24 22.28
C LYS A 300 7.54 10.14 20.88
N MET A 301 6.80 9.53 19.94
CA MET A 301 7.23 9.38 18.55
C MET A 301 7.42 10.74 17.86
N THR A 302 6.61 11.75 18.19
CA THR A 302 6.67 13.09 17.60
C THR A 302 7.62 14.05 18.31
N ALA A 303 7.86 13.87 19.61
CA ALA A 303 8.67 14.78 20.42
C ALA A 303 10.13 14.89 19.96
N ASN A 304 10.71 13.79 19.47
CA ASN A 304 12.13 13.70 19.15
C ASN A 304 12.47 14.09 17.69
N VAL A 305 11.49 14.41 16.86
CA VAL A 305 11.70 14.71 15.43
C VAL A 305 12.59 15.95 15.22
N ASN A 306 12.62 16.88 16.19
CA ASN A 306 13.42 18.11 16.13
C ASN A 306 14.76 18.04 16.90
N SER A 307 15.11 16.87 17.46
CA SER A 307 16.35 16.71 18.22
C SER A 307 17.53 16.38 17.28
N SER A 308 18.69 16.97 17.52
CA SER A 308 19.90 16.83 16.68
C SER A 308 20.53 15.43 16.68
N SER A 309 20.06 14.51 17.51
CA SER A 309 20.49 13.11 17.55
C SER A 309 19.55 12.25 16.72
N GLU A 310 20.06 11.59 15.68
CA GLU A 310 19.27 10.64 14.89
C GLU A 310 18.83 9.46 15.77
N SER A 311 17.55 9.43 16.13
CA SER A 311 16.92 8.30 16.81
C SER A 311 16.02 7.53 15.84
N TYR A 312 16.09 6.20 15.94
CA TYR A 312 15.31 5.28 15.13
C TYR A 312 14.26 4.57 15.97
N ILE A 313 13.06 4.41 15.42
CA ILE A 313 12.02 3.60 16.04
C ILE A 313 12.47 2.14 16.07
N ASN A 314 12.58 1.55 17.26
CA ASN A 314 12.87 0.13 17.40
C ASN A 314 11.62 -0.67 17.74
N ARG A 315 10.77 -0.18 18.66
CA ARG A 315 9.57 -0.91 19.13
C ARG A 315 8.37 0.00 19.34
N PHE A 316 7.20 -0.62 19.21
CA PHE A 316 5.90 -0.05 19.60
C PHE A 316 5.24 -0.77 20.78
N ILE A 317 5.89 -1.81 21.32
CA ILE A 317 5.39 -2.57 22.48
C ILE A 317 6.53 -2.88 23.45
N SER A 318 6.26 -2.75 24.75
CA SER A 318 7.20 -3.05 25.84
C SER A 318 7.20 -4.51 26.33
N MET A 319 6.42 -5.40 25.69
CA MET A 319 6.37 -6.84 26.01
C MET A 319 6.98 -7.68 24.88
N PRO A 320 7.46 -8.91 25.17
CA PRO A 320 7.85 -9.85 24.14
C PRO A 320 6.61 -10.34 23.36
N ILE A 321 6.80 -10.60 22.06
CA ILE A 321 5.77 -11.17 21.20
C ILE A 321 5.84 -12.70 21.28
N PRO A 322 4.70 -13.42 21.41
CA PRO A 322 4.67 -14.87 21.40
C PRO A 322 5.31 -15.46 20.15
N TYR A 323 6.14 -16.50 20.33
CA TYR A 323 6.87 -17.15 19.24
C TYR A 323 5.94 -17.65 18.13
N CYS A 324 4.75 -18.16 18.48
CA CYS A 324 3.77 -18.63 17.49
C CYS A 324 3.32 -17.53 16.52
N PHE A 325 3.28 -16.27 16.95
CA PHE A 325 2.95 -15.14 16.10
C PHE A 325 4.13 -14.79 15.17
N ILE A 326 5.34 -14.80 15.73
CA ILE A 326 6.59 -14.58 14.98
C ILE A 326 6.74 -15.63 13.87
N THR A 327 6.60 -16.91 14.19
CA THR A 327 6.68 -18.01 13.20
C THR A 327 5.69 -17.82 12.06
N LYS A 328 4.47 -17.33 12.32
CA LYS A 328 3.51 -17.04 11.24
C LYS A 328 3.91 -15.89 10.35
N ILE A 329 4.60 -14.88 10.88
CA ILE A 329 5.17 -13.81 10.05
C ILE A 329 6.33 -14.36 9.21
N GLU A 330 7.18 -15.21 9.77
CA GLU A 330 8.29 -15.83 9.04
C GLU A 330 7.81 -16.75 7.91
N GLU A 331 6.78 -17.57 8.14
CA GLU A 331 6.15 -18.40 7.11
C GLU A 331 5.63 -17.54 5.95
N TYR A 332 4.94 -16.45 6.27
CA TYR A 332 4.43 -15.50 5.30
C TYR A 332 5.57 -14.82 4.51
N ASN A 333 6.60 -14.34 5.22
CA ASN A 333 7.76 -13.68 4.65
C ASN A 333 8.47 -14.61 3.67
N ALA A 334 8.66 -15.88 4.04
CA ALA A 334 9.27 -16.88 3.16
C ALA A 334 8.54 -16.98 1.82
N ILE A 335 7.20 -16.96 1.82
CA ILE A 335 6.43 -17.10 0.58
C ILE A 335 6.49 -15.84 -0.28
N LEU A 336 6.20 -14.66 0.27
CA LEU A 336 6.20 -13.43 -0.54
C LEU A 336 7.61 -12.94 -0.89
N GLY A 337 8.56 -13.11 0.03
CA GLY A 337 9.96 -12.76 -0.20
C GLY A 337 10.57 -13.62 -1.30
N GLN A 338 10.31 -14.93 -1.30
CA GLN A 338 10.75 -15.81 -2.39
C GLN A 338 10.15 -15.38 -3.73
N GLN A 339 8.83 -15.10 -3.77
CA GLN A 339 8.17 -14.61 -4.98
C GLN A 339 8.78 -13.30 -5.49
N GLN A 340 9.16 -12.40 -4.59
CA GLN A 340 9.79 -11.14 -4.92
C GLN A 340 11.19 -11.35 -5.51
N ILE A 341 12.03 -12.15 -4.85
CA ILE A 341 13.39 -12.50 -5.32
C ILE A 341 13.33 -13.15 -6.71
N GLU A 342 12.45 -14.14 -6.89
CA GLU A 342 12.28 -14.81 -8.19
C GLU A 342 11.85 -13.83 -9.29
N ASN A 343 10.94 -12.91 -8.99
CA ASN A 343 10.49 -11.91 -9.97
C ASN A 343 11.62 -10.92 -10.33
N ILE A 344 12.42 -10.51 -9.35
CA ILE A 344 13.57 -9.64 -9.59
C ILE A 344 14.60 -10.36 -10.46
N HIS A 345 15.04 -11.56 -10.08
CA HIS A 345 16.02 -12.33 -10.86
C HIS A 345 15.52 -12.67 -12.27
N TYR A 346 14.24 -13.04 -12.41
CA TYR A 346 13.65 -13.27 -13.72
C TYR A 346 13.71 -12.02 -14.61
N THR A 347 13.50 -10.85 -14.02
CA THR A 347 13.56 -9.57 -14.74
C THR A 347 15.00 -9.21 -15.11
N ILE A 348 15.97 -9.39 -14.20
CA ILE A 348 17.40 -9.21 -14.47
C ILE A 348 17.84 -10.14 -15.61
N SER A 349 17.48 -11.43 -15.56
CA SER A 349 17.78 -12.39 -16.62
C SER A 349 17.18 -11.96 -17.97
N LEU A 350 16.00 -11.34 -17.98
CA LEU A 350 15.39 -10.81 -19.19
C LEU A 350 16.13 -9.58 -19.74
N ILE A 351 16.65 -8.71 -18.88
CA ILE A 351 17.50 -7.56 -19.25
C ILE A 351 18.80 -8.04 -19.91
N GLU A 352 19.46 -9.04 -19.30
CA GLU A 352 20.71 -9.61 -19.83
C GLU A 352 20.50 -10.32 -21.17
N ASN A 353 19.29 -10.86 -21.41
CA ASN A 353 18.91 -11.55 -22.64
C ASN A 353 18.02 -10.70 -23.57
N LYS A 354 18.20 -9.36 -23.56
CA LYS A 354 17.34 -8.39 -24.29
C LYS A 354 17.15 -8.66 -25.78
N HIS A 355 18.03 -9.42 -26.42
CA HIS A 355 17.93 -9.76 -27.85
C HIS A 355 16.81 -10.78 -28.17
N LYS A 356 16.19 -11.42 -27.17
CA LYS A 356 15.11 -12.41 -27.36
C LYS A 356 13.73 -11.77 -27.45
N GLN A 357 13.47 -11.02 -28.51
CA GLN A 357 12.21 -10.28 -28.72
C GLN A 357 10.96 -11.17 -28.63
N GLU A 358 11.02 -12.39 -29.17
CA GLU A 358 9.90 -13.36 -29.13
C GLU A 358 9.44 -13.66 -27.70
N LYS A 359 10.37 -13.73 -26.73
CA LYS A 359 10.03 -13.96 -25.32
C LYS A 359 9.26 -12.78 -24.74
N ILE A 360 9.65 -11.55 -25.10
CA ILE A 360 8.98 -10.32 -24.65
C ILE A 360 7.57 -10.25 -25.25
N ASP A 361 7.42 -10.54 -26.53
CA ASP A 361 6.12 -10.51 -27.21
C ASP A 361 5.15 -11.55 -26.62
N ASN A 362 5.65 -12.75 -26.30
CA ASN A 362 4.89 -13.78 -25.60
C ASN A 362 4.46 -13.34 -24.20
N LEU A 363 5.34 -12.67 -23.44
CA LEU A 363 4.99 -12.10 -22.12
C LEU A 363 3.90 -11.03 -22.24
N ILE A 364 4.01 -10.13 -23.22
CA ILE A 364 3.00 -9.08 -23.46
C ILE A 364 1.64 -9.73 -23.73
N LYS A 365 1.57 -10.72 -24.63
CA LYS A 365 0.34 -11.43 -24.97
C LYS A 365 -0.29 -12.11 -23.74
N LEU A 366 0.51 -12.84 -22.96
CA LEU A 366 0.05 -13.51 -21.74
C LEU A 366 -0.44 -12.53 -20.67
N ASN A 367 0.27 -11.42 -20.48
CA ASN A 367 -0.10 -10.41 -19.50
C ASN A 367 -1.38 -9.67 -19.89
N VAL A 368 -1.58 -9.35 -21.17
CA VAL A 368 -2.85 -8.77 -21.66
C VAL A 368 -4.01 -9.72 -21.37
N GLN A 369 -3.85 -11.03 -21.61
CA GLN A 369 -4.88 -12.02 -21.27
C GLN A 369 -5.19 -12.05 -19.76
N LYS A 370 -4.16 -12.06 -18.90
CA LYS A 370 -4.33 -11.99 -17.44
C LYS A 370 -5.03 -10.70 -16.99
N CYS A 371 -4.70 -9.56 -17.60
CA CYS A 371 -5.36 -8.29 -17.33
C CYS A 371 -6.85 -8.32 -17.71
N ILE A 372 -7.19 -8.89 -18.87
CA ILE A 372 -8.59 -9.04 -19.30
C ILE A 372 -9.36 -9.96 -18.34
N GLN A 373 -8.77 -11.08 -17.94
CA GLN A 373 -9.35 -11.98 -16.95
C GLN A 373 -9.56 -11.28 -15.60
N TRP A 374 -8.59 -10.49 -15.16
CA TRP A 374 -8.71 -9.68 -13.94
C TRP A 374 -9.87 -8.69 -14.05
N CYS A 375 -9.95 -7.92 -15.14
CA CYS A 375 -11.03 -6.96 -15.36
C CYS A 375 -12.40 -7.66 -15.40
N THR A 376 -12.49 -8.83 -16.05
CA THR A 376 -13.72 -9.64 -16.11
C THR A 376 -14.13 -10.10 -14.72
N LYS A 377 -13.18 -10.62 -13.92
CA LYS A 377 -13.43 -11.13 -12.56
C LYS A 377 -13.98 -10.06 -11.64
N TYR A 378 -13.45 -8.83 -11.70
CA TYR A 378 -13.84 -7.73 -10.82
C TYR A 378 -14.81 -6.74 -11.47
N ASN A 379 -15.44 -7.11 -12.58
CA ASN A 379 -16.41 -6.31 -13.32
C ASN A 379 -15.93 -4.88 -13.66
N VAL A 380 -14.65 -4.75 -14.01
CA VAL A 380 -14.06 -3.50 -14.49
C VAL A 380 -14.20 -3.44 -16.01
N PRO A 381 -14.78 -2.37 -16.58
CA PRO A 381 -14.91 -2.24 -18.03
C PRO A 381 -13.56 -2.32 -18.72
N PHE A 382 -13.44 -3.21 -19.70
CA PHE A 382 -12.20 -3.42 -20.47
C PHE A 382 -12.46 -3.36 -21.97
N GLN A 383 -11.38 -3.23 -22.74
CA GLN A 383 -11.38 -3.31 -24.19
C GLN A 383 -10.55 -4.51 -24.64
N GLN A 384 -11.00 -5.16 -25.72
CA GLN A 384 -10.22 -6.23 -26.34
C GLN A 384 -9.02 -5.62 -27.08
N ILE A 385 -7.82 -5.99 -26.64
CA ILE A 385 -6.58 -5.62 -27.30
C ILE A 385 -6.10 -6.85 -28.06
N ILE A 386 -6.26 -6.85 -29.38
CA ILE A 386 -5.74 -7.92 -30.23
C ILE A 386 -4.21 -7.72 -30.31
N ALA A 387 -3.47 -8.62 -29.68
CA ALA A 387 -2.03 -8.75 -29.86
C ALA A 387 -1.76 -9.39 -31.23
N THR A 388 -1.83 -8.59 -32.30
CA THR A 388 -1.32 -8.99 -33.62
C THR A 388 0.21 -9.03 -33.56
N THR A 389 0.80 -10.22 -33.62
CA THR A 389 2.20 -10.41 -34.00
C THR A 389 2.31 -10.07 -35.48
N ASN A 390 2.71 -8.85 -35.81
CA ASN A 390 3.09 -8.53 -37.18
C ASN A 390 4.46 -9.16 -37.45
N VAL A 391 4.46 -10.31 -38.13
CA VAL A 391 5.66 -11.03 -38.57
C VAL A 391 6.35 -10.34 -39.78
N PHE A 392 5.79 -9.23 -40.29
CA PHE A 392 6.23 -8.59 -41.54
C PHE A 392 6.51 -7.10 -41.42
N ILE A 393 7.42 -6.69 -40.54
CA ILE A 393 8.14 -5.41 -40.71
C ILE A 393 9.61 -5.65 -40.38
N ASN A 394 10.38 -6.15 -41.35
CA ASN A 394 11.80 -5.82 -41.43
C ASN A 394 11.85 -4.34 -41.84
N PRO A 395 12.57 -3.45 -41.14
CA PRO A 395 13.01 -2.22 -41.78
C PRO A 395 14.07 -2.66 -42.81
N CYS A 396 13.67 -2.75 -44.07
CA CYS A 396 14.63 -2.68 -45.15
C CYS A 396 15.41 -1.39 -44.96
N LEU A 397 16.74 -1.54 -44.91
CA LEU A 397 17.68 -0.46 -45.11
C LEU A 397 17.36 0.12 -46.49
N ASP A 398 16.81 1.33 -46.53
CA ASP A 398 16.79 2.12 -47.75
C ASP A 398 18.22 2.63 -47.96
N GLU A 399 18.96 1.87 -48.78
CA GLU A 399 20.10 2.35 -49.53
C GLU A 399 19.62 3.28 -50.67
N GLU A 400 20.41 4.33 -50.88
CA GLU A 400 20.58 5.12 -52.13
C GLU A 400 19.57 6.22 -52.48
N ASP A 401 20.06 7.47 -52.39
CA ASP A 401 20.35 8.37 -53.52
C ASP A 401 20.89 9.69 -52.91
N VAL A 402 22.18 10.05 -52.91
CA VAL A 402 23.08 10.42 -54.02
C VAL A 402 22.42 11.32 -55.08
N TYR A 403 22.32 12.63 -54.79
CA TYR A 403 23.06 13.72 -55.47
C TYR A 403 22.65 15.08 -54.91
#